data_AF-A0A853GQI8-F1
#
_entry.id   AF-A0A853GQI8-F1
#
_cell.length_a   1.000
_cell.length_b   1.000
_cell.length_c   1.000
_cell.angle_alpha   90.00
_cell.angle_beta   90.00
_cell.angle_gamma   90.00
#
_symmetry.space_group_name_H-M   'P 1'
#
loop_
_entity.id
_entity.type
_entity.pdbx_description
1 polymer ?
#
loop_
_entity_poly.entity_id
_entity_poly.type
_entity_poly.pdbx_seq_one_letter_code
_entity_poly.pdbx_strand_id
1 'polypeptide(L)'
;MTVDSPVLVKPPKPRFRDEFADFARFVVRPSFTPRLPPREIENGWIQDWFPSVPLVGLFKWALFLWVVNLILFGPIAVWAATSSGATHRLDVYNMPWLQALIWAPIVEELVFRYGMRRPAYAWWLAPIATVAMLLGPKWPGILLIAAVLVMCWAPYLSGAKWARRSTPWRWRLYYWRAFPVVFHLASLLFAAVHLYNFKLHHTAWWLLPLLVLPQWLTGLVLGWQRCRRGIGASMLLHCIFNSGPLLVVWILLQIAGDALT
;
A
#
# COMPACT_ATOMS: atom_id res chain seq x y z
N MET A 1 14.90 -7.89 -50.01
CA MET A 1 15.53 -7.57 -48.72
C MET A 1 14.44 -7.48 -47.68
N THR A 2 14.18 -8.57 -46.97
CA THR A 2 13.25 -8.62 -45.84
C THR A 2 13.95 -7.98 -44.63
N VAL A 3 13.45 -6.84 -44.17
CA VAL A 3 13.93 -6.22 -42.94
C VAL A 3 13.43 -7.10 -41.80
N ASP A 4 14.31 -7.93 -41.26
CA ASP A 4 14.06 -8.67 -40.02
C ASP A 4 13.64 -7.66 -38.95
N SER A 5 12.39 -7.77 -38.52
CA SER A 5 11.88 -7.00 -37.39
C SER A 5 12.74 -7.33 -36.18
N PRO A 6 13.28 -6.34 -35.45
CA PRO A 6 14.15 -6.62 -34.31
C PRO A 6 13.35 -7.46 -33.32
N VAL A 7 13.85 -8.67 -33.05
CA VAL A 7 13.33 -9.54 -32.00
C VAL A 7 13.39 -8.74 -30.71
N LEU A 8 12.23 -8.25 -30.25
CA LEU A 8 12.09 -7.57 -28.97
C LEU A 8 12.42 -8.59 -27.87
N VAL A 9 13.69 -8.66 -27.50
CA VAL A 9 14.16 -9.43 -26.34
C VAL A 9 13.46 -8.82 -25.12
N LYS A 10 12.39 -9.49 -24.66
CA LYS A 10 11.71 -9.09 -23.41
C LYS A 10 12.76 -9.14 -22.31
N PRO A 11 13.04 -8.03 -21.61
CA PRO A 11 14.03 -8.04 -20.54
C PRO A 11 13.63 -9.10 -19.51
N PRO A 12 14.59 -9.88 -18.99
CA PRO A 12 14.30 -10.95 -18.04
C PRO A 12 13.54 -10.39 -16.83
N LYS A 13 12.55 -11.16 -16.35
CA LYS A 13 11.80 -10.78 -15.14
C LYS A 13 12.79 -10.65 -13.97
N PRO A 14 12.77 -9.53 -13.21
CA PRO A 14 13.72 -9.32 -12.12
C PRO A 14 13.56 -10.43 -11.08
N ARG A 15 14.68 -10.92 -10.53
CA ARG A 15 14.66 -11.88 -9.43
C ARG A 15 14.29 -11.14 -8.14
N PHE A 16 13.83 -11.86 -7.12
CA PHE A 16 13.48 -11.25 -5.83
C PHE A 16 14.66 -10.47 -5.20
N ARG A 17 15.90 -10.97 -5.36
CA ARG A 17 17.11 -10.26 -4.92
C ARG A 17 17.26 -8.90 -5.59
N ASP A 18 16.96 -8.80 -6.88
CA ASP A 18 17.09 -7.55 -7.65
C ASP A 18 16.01 -6.55 -7.22
N GLU A 19 14.79 -7.03 -6.98
CA GLU A 19 13.70 -6.23 -6.41
C GLU A 19 14.03 -5.73 -5.00
N PHE A 20 14.57 -6.59 -4.14
CA PHE A 20 14.97 -6.21 -2.79
C PHE A 20 16.10 -5.17 -2.80
N ALA A 21 17.08 -5.33 -3.70
CA ALA A 21 18.14 -4.33 -3.86
C ALA A 21 17.61 -3.00 -4.40
N ASP A 22 16.63 -3.01 -5.31
CA ASP A 22 15.93 -1.78 -5.74
C ASP A 22 15.14 -1.16 -4.59
N PHE A 23 14.41 -1.94 -3.81
CA PHE A 23 13.68 -1.49 -2.63
C PHE A 23 14.61 -0.82 -1.61
N ALA A 24 15.72 -1.46 -1.25
CA ALA A 24 16.68 -0.90 -0.29
C ALA A 24 17.25 0.45 -0.77
N ARG A 25 17.62 0.56 -2.06
CA ARG A 25 18.07 1.83 -2.64
C ARG A 25 16.96 2.87 -2.68
N PHE A 26 15.74 2.45 -3.00
CA PHE A 26 14.57 3.31 -3.09
C PHE A 26 14.21 3.91 -1.73
N VAL A 27 14.26 3.14 -0.65
CA VAL A 27 13.97 3.65 0.70
C VAL A 27 14.94 4.77 1.08
N VAL A 28 16.20 4.69 0.66
CA VAL A 28 17.18 5.76 0.93
C VAL A 28 17.01 6.95 -0.02
N ARG A 29 16.69 6.70 -1.30
CA ARG A 29 16.52 7.74 -2.33
C ARG A 29 15.25 7.45 -3.15
N PRO A 30 14.06 7.82 -2.64
CA PRO A 30 12.80 7.49 -3.30
C PRO A 30 12.69 8.20 -4.64
N SER A 31 12.11 7.52 -5.64
CA SER A 31 11.81 8.13 -6.93
C SER A 31 10.50 7.62 -7.53
N PHE A 32 9.59 8.50 -7.94
CA PHE A 32 8.31 8.08 -8.56
C PHE A 32 8.47 7.46 -9.97
N THR A 33 9.68 7.48 -10.54
CA THR A 33 10.06 6.86 -11.83
C THR A 33 11.51 6.34 -11.77
N PRO A 34 11.90 5.37 -12.63
CA PRO A 34 11.07 4.60 -13.57
C PRO A 34 10.34 3.42 -12.92
N ARG A 35 9.45 2.75 -13.68
CA ARG A 35 8.85 1.45 -13.32
C ARG A 35 9.84 0.31 -13.53
N LEU A 36 9.71 -0.75 -12.73
CA LEU A 36 10.44 -2.00 -12.93
C LEU A 36 9.89 -2.77 -14.15
N PRO A 37 10.72 -3.55 -14.86
CA PRO A 37 10.27 -4.42 -15.95
C PRO A 37 9.28 -5.52 -15.48
N PRO A 38 8.41 -6.04 -16.36
CA PRO A 38 8.19 -5.61 -17.75
C PRO A 38 7.47 -4.26 -17.85
N ARG A 39 7.85 -3.45 -18.84
CA ARG A 39 7.18 -2.18 -19.16
C ARG A 39 6.28 -2.41 -20.37
N GLU A 40 4.97 -2.34 -20.18
CA GLU A 40 4.04 -2.32 -21.30
C GLU A 40 4.03 -0.90 -21.88
N ILE A 41 4.30 -0.81 -23.18
CA ILE A 41 4.55 0.46 -23.87
C ILE A 41 3.24 1.20 -24.19
N GLU A 42 2.11 0.49 -24.31
CA GLU A 42 0.90 1.03 -24.94
C GLU A 42 0.02 1.88 -24.02
N ASN A 43 -0.19 1.50 -22.74
CA ASN A 43 -1.09 2.25 -21.86
C ASN A 43 -0.66 2.28 -20.39
N GLY A 44 0.04 3.36 -20.01
CA GLY A 44 0.52 3.57 -18.65
C GLY A 44 -0.58 3.67 -17.57
N TRP A 45 -1.83 3.98 -17.95
CA TRP A 45 -2.99 3.97 -17.05
C TRP A 45 -3.43 2.56 -16.70
N ILE A 46 -3.66 1.72 -17.72
CA ILE A 46 -4.01 0.31 -17.53
C ILE A 46 -2.92 -0.37 -16.73
N GLN A 47 -1.65 -0.16 -17.07
CA GLN A 47 -0.53 -0.72 -16.32
C GLN A 47 -0.43 -0.19 -14.87
N ASP A 48 -1.02 0.97 -14.53
CA ASP A 48 -1.06 1.46 -13.15
C ASP A 48 -2.06 0.66 -12.29
N TRP A 49 -3.23 0.34 -12.84
CA TRP A 49 -4.34 -0.34 -12.15
C TRP A 49 -4.30 -1.86 -12.29
N PHE A 50 -3.81 -2.35 -13.42
CA PHE A 50 -3.68 -3.77 -13.77
C PHE A 50 -2.21 -4.07 -14.10
N PRO A 51 -1.34 -4.15 -13.09
CA PRO A 51 0.09 -4.31 -13.32
C PRO A 51 0.43 -5.75 -13.72
N SER A 52 1.37 -5.90 -14.65
CA SER A 52 1.90 -7.21 -15.08
C SER A 52 2.92 -7.81 -14.11
N VAL A 53 2.61 -7.78 -12.81
CA VAL A 53 3.37 -8.46 -11.76
C VAL A 53 2.76 -9.83 -11.50
N PRO A 54 3.53 -10.93 -11.54
CA PRO A 54 2.99 -12.23 -11.19
C PRO A 54 2.59 -12.26 -9.70
N LEU A 55 1.46 -12.91 -9.38
CA LEU A 55 0.99 -13.08 -8.00
C LEU A 55 2.06 -13.65 -7.07
N VAL A 56 2.83 -14.62 -7.56
CA VAL A 56 3.96 -15.22 -6.83
C VAL A 56 4.99 -14.17 -6.38
N GLY A 57 5.21 -13.11 -7.18
CA GLY A 57 6.09 -12.01 -6.80
C GLY A 57 5.53 -11.22 -5.61
N LEU A 58 4.22 -10.94 -5.61
CA LEU A 58 3.55 -10.27 -4.50
C LEU A 58 3.56 -11.15 -3.24
N PHE A 59 3.31 -12.45 -3.37
CA PHE A 59 3.39 -13.40 -2.26
C PHE A 59 4.79 -13.47 -1.63
N LYS A 60 5.87 -13.39 -2.42
CA LYS A 60 7.23 -13.31 -1.87
C LYS A 60 7.43 -12.08 -0.98
N TRP A 61 6.88 -10.93 -1.39
CA TRP A 61 6.91 -9.71 -0.59
C TRP A 61 6.03 -9.81 0.66
N ALA A 62 4.84 -10.40 0.54
CA ALA A 62 3.97 -10.65 1.69
C ALA A 62 4.65 -11.58 2.70
N LEU A 63 5.27 -12.66 2.23
CA LEU A 63 6.03 -13.59 3.07
C LEU A 63 7.20 -12.88 3.77
N PHE A 64 7.98 -12.07 3.03
CA PHE A 64 9.04 -11.27 3.63
C PHE A 64 8.51 -10.37 4.75
N LEU A 65 7.42 -9.64 4.49
CA LEU A 65 6.80 -8.76 5.49
C LEU A 65 6.29 -9.55 6.70
N TRP A 66 5.62 -10.68 6.50
CA TRP A 66 5.16 -11.52 7.60
C TRP A 66 6.31 -12.04 8.45
N VAL A 67 7.38 -12.54 7.83
CA VAL A 67 8.55 -13.04 8.56
C VAL A 67 9.19 -11.93 9.40
N VAL A 68 9.44 -10.75 8.81
CA VAL A 68 10.03 -9.63 9.54
C VAL A 68 9.09 -9.14 10.64
N ASN A 69 7.80 -9.01 10.34
CA ASN A 69 6.83 -8.51 11.31
C ASN A 69 6.59 -9.50 12.46
N LEU A 70 6.62 -10.82 12.23
CA LEU A 70 6.42 -11.81 13.28
C LEU A 70 7.68 -12.01 14.13
N ILE A 71 8.86 -12.05 13.51
CA ILE A 71 10.10 -12.40 14.20
C ILE A 71 10.77 -11.17 14.83
N LEU A 72 10.78 -10.03 14.13
CA LEU A 72 11.50 -8.84 14.58
C LEU A 72 10.56 -7.85 15.27
N PHE A 73 9.54 -7.36 14.56
CA PHE A 73 8.72 -6.25 15.08
C PHE A 73 7.60 -6.70 16.02
N GLY A 74 7.13 -7.95 15.92
CA GLY A 74 6.10 -8.52 16.77
C GLY A 74 6.53 -8.50 18.24
N PRO A 75 7.71 -9.07 18.59
CA PRO A 75 8.24 -8.99 19.95
C PRO A 75 8.43 -7.56 20.46
N ILE A 76 8.90 -6.64 19.60
CA ILE A 76 9.09 -5.23 19.96
C ILE A 76 7.74 -4.55 20.25
N ALA A 77 6.72 -4.80 19.43
CA ALA A 77 5.39 -4.24 19.60
C ALA A 77 4.70 -4.81 20.85
N VAL A 78 4.84 -6.12 21.12
CA VAL A 78 4.35 -6.76 22.35
C VAL A 78 5.05 -6.19 23.58
N TRP A 79 6.38 -6.04 23.53
CA TRP A 79 7.14 -5.42 24.62
C TRP A 79 6.71 -3.98 24.87
N ALA A 80 6.54 -3.17 23.81
CA ALA A 80 6.08 -1.80 23.94
C ALA A 80 4.64 -1.73 24.51
N ALA A 81 3.75 -2.61 24.05
CA ALA A 81 2.37 -2.69 24.51
C ALA A 81 2.27 -3.10 25.99
N THR A 82 2.99 -4.16 26.39
CA THR A 82 3.04 -4.62 27.79
C THR A 82 3.67 -3.59 28.72
N SER A 83 4.76 -2.93 28.29
CA SER A 83 5.44 -1.89 29.08
C SER A 83 4.60 -0.61 29.26
N SER A 84 3.66 -0.33 28.34
CA SER A 84 2.81 0.85 28.38
C SER A 84 1.38 0.60 28.88
N GLY A 85 1.00 -0.68 29.03
CA GLY A 85 -0.39 -1.08 29.23
C GLY A 85 -1.28 -0.85 28.01
N ALA A 86 -0.72 -0.60 26.82
CA ALA A 86 -1.51 -0.41 25.61
C ALA A 86 -2.20 -1.73 25.21
N THR A 87 -3.51 -1.67 24.99
CA THR A 87 -4.31 -2.83 24.58
C THR A 87 -4.86 -2.64 23.16
N HIS A 88 -5.05 -3.73 22.43
CA HIS A 88 -5.58 -3.68 21.08
C HIS A 88 -7.11 -3.48 21.12
N ARG A 89 -7.65 -2.59 20.27
CA ARG A 89 -9.10 -2.27 20.22
C ARG A 89 -9.92 -3.28 19.44
N LEU A 90 -9.30 -4.06 18.54
CA LEU A 90 -10.05 -5.06 17.78
C LEU A 90 -10.44 -6.22 18.69
N ASP A 91 -11.74 -6.45 18.79
CA ASP A 91 -12.32 -7.67 19.30
C ASP A 91 -12.09 -8.78 18.27
N VAL A 92 -11.38 -9.81 18.70
CA VAL A 92 -10.99 -10.95 17.87
C VAL A 92 -12.22 -11.78 17.46
N TYR A 93 -13.28 -11.78 18.26
CA TYR A 93 -14.50 -12.56 17.98
C TYR A 93 -15.46 -11.86 17.02
N ASN A 94 -15.43 -10.53 16.95
CA ASN A 94 -16.30 -9.71 16.08
C ASN A 94 -15.51 -8.98 14.99
N MET A 95 -14.50 -9.66 14.43
CA MET A 95 -13.57 -9.01 13.51
C MET A 95 -14.25 -8.66 12.17
N PRO A 96 -14.19 -7.40 11.70
CA PRO A 96 -14.80 -7.01 10.43
C PRO A 96 -13.90 -7.43 9.25
N TRP A 97 -13.94 -8.73 8.91
CA TRP A 97 -13.09 -9.36 7.88
C TRP A 97 -13.06 -8.61 6.55
N LEU A 98 -14.24 -8.27 6.01
CA LEU A 98 -14.35 -7.55 4.74
C LEU A 98 -13.71 -6.16 4.82
N GLN A 99 -13.83 -5.51 5.97
CA GLN A 99 -13.22 -4.21 6.20
C GLN A 99 -11.70 -4.31 6.17
N ALA A 100 -11.13 -5.29 6.88
CA ALA A 100 -9.68 -5.45 6.98
C ALA A 100 -9.03 -5.98 5.68
N LEU A 101 -9.73 -6.85 4.95
CA LEU A 101 -9.19 -7.51 3.74
C LEU A 101 -9.35 -6.69 2.46
N ILE A 102 -10.42 -5.90 2.34
CA ILE A 102 -10.78 -5.23 1.08
C ILE A 102 -10.90 -3.73 1.27
N TRP A 103 -11.74 -3.30 2.21
CA TRP A 103 -12.04 -1.88 2.38
C TRP A 103 -10.79 -1.07 2.76
N ALA A 104 -10.13 -1.44 3.85
CA ALA A 104 -8.97 -0.73 4.37
C ALA A 104 -7.83 -0.66 3.33
N PRO A 105 -7.41 -1.77 2.69
CA PRO A 105 -6.43 -1.70 1.62
C PRO A 105 -6.78 -0.74 0.49
N ILE A 106 -8.02 -0.76 -0.01
CA ILE A 106 -8.42 0.13 -1.10
C ILE A 106 -8.35 1.60 -0.65
N VAL A 107 -8.97 1.91 0.49
CA VAL A 107 -9.09 3.30 0.96
C VAL A 107 -7.73 3.86 1.36
N GLU A 108 -6.92 3.11 2.10
CA GLU A 108 -5.59 3.54 2.55
C GLU A 108 -4.64 3.76 1.36
N GLU A 109 -4.69 2.89 0.35
CA GLU A 109 -3.91 3.08 -0.89
C GLU A 109 -4.33 4.35 -1.65
N LEU A 110 -5.63 4.66 -1.68
CA LEU A 110 -6.14 5.89 -2.26
C LEU A 110 -5.67 7.14 -1.49
N VAL A 111 -5.77 7.12 -0.15
CA VAL A 111 -5.37 8.23 0.72
C VAL A 111 -3.85 8.49 0.65
N PHE A 112 -3.04 7.45 0.85
CA PHE A 112 -1.60 7.63 1.09
C PHE A 112 -0.75 7.52 -0.18
N ARG A 113 -1.18 6.77 -1.19
CA ARG A 113 -0.28 6.31 -2.27
C ARG A 113 -0.72 6.72 -3.67
N TYR A 114 -2.02 6.89 -3.92
CA TYR A 114 -2.48 7.24 -5.26
C TYR A 114 -1.84 8.54 -5.78
N GLY A 115 -1.79 9.56 -4.92
CA GLY A 115 -1.18 10.86 -5.20
C GLY A 115 0.33 10.84 -5.47
N MET A 116 1.07 9.81 -5.03
CA MET A 116 2.54 9.73 -5.17
C MET A 116 3.04 9.76 -6.62
N ARG A 117 2.23 9.27 -7.57
CA ARG A 117 2.54 9.36 -9.01
C ARG A 117 1.68 10.39 -9.74
N ARG A 118 0.63 10.87 -9.09
CA ARG A 118 -0.40 11.74 -9.65
C ARG A 118 -0.70 12.86 -8.66
N PRO A 119 0.27 13.75 -8.38
CA PRO A 119 0.11 14.77 -7.33
C PRO A 119 -1.07 15.71 -7.58
N ALA A 120 -1.45 15.94 -8.85
CA ALA A 120 -2.65 16.72 -9.19
C ALA A 120 -3.95 16.11 -8.65
N TYR A 121 -4.02 14.78 -8.55
CA TYR A 121 -5.19 14.09 -8.01
C TYR A 121 -5.23 14.14 -6.47
N ALA A 122 -4.07 14.28 -5.82
CA ALA A 122 -3.97 14.25 -4.36
C ALA A 122 -4.83 15.33 -3.69
N TRP A 123 -4.94 16.52 -4.31
CA TRP A 123 -5.67 17.66 -3.76
C TRP A 123 -7.14 17.41 -3.46
N TRP A 124 -7.83 16.62 -4.30
CA TRP A 124 -9.24 16.29 -4.11
C TRP A 124 -9.43 14.85 -3.63
N LEU A 125 -8.59 13.92 -4.09
CA LEU A 125 -8.76 12.50 -3.83
C LEU A 125 -8.40 12.15 -2.40
N ALA A 126 -7.27 12.67 -1.88
CA ALA A 126 -6.84 12.36 -0.52
C ALA A 126 -7.88 12.80 0.54
N PRO A 127 -8.42 14.05 0.53
CA PRO A 127 -9.43 14.43 1.51
C PRO A 127 -10.73 13.61 1.37
N ILE A 128 -11.21 13.37 0.15
CA ILE A 128 -12.44 12.58 -0.05
C ILE A 128 -12.26 11.13 0.40
N ALA A 129 -11.13 10.50 0.04
CA ALA A 129 -10.82 9.14 0.47
C ALA A 129 -10.60 9.06 2.00
N THR A 130 -10.08 10.13 2.62
CA THR A 130 -9.96 10.21 4.10
C THR A 130 -11.34 10.26 4.75
N VAL A 131 -12.27 11.03 4.19
CA VAL A 131 -13.66 11.04 4.67
C VAL A 131 -14.29 9.65 4.53
N ALA A 132 -14.08 8.98 3.39
CA ALA A 132 -14.55 7.59 3.23
C ALA A 132 -13.92 6.64 4.26
N MET A 133 -12.62 6.78 4.56
CA MET A 133 -11.93 6.00 5.58
C MET A 133 -12.60 6.14 6.96
N LEU A 134 -12.96 7.36 7.34
CA LEU A 134 -13.61 7.66 8.62
C LEU A 134 -15.06 7.16 8.67
N LEU A 135 -15.78 7.18 7.54
CA LEU A 135 -17.14 6.64 7.44
C LEU A 135 -17.18 5.10 7.53
N GLY A 136 -16.08 4.44 7.16
CA GLY A 136 -15.98 2.98 7.09
C GLY A 136 -16.80 2.38 5.93
N PRO A 137 -16.91 1.04 5.86
CA PRO A 137 -17.60 0.31 4.78
C PRO A 137 -19.14 0.35 4.91
N LYS A 138 -19.70 1.51 5.25
CA LYS A 138 -21.15 1.78 5.25
C LYS A 138 -21.56 2.35 3.90
N TRP A 139 -22.87 2.37 3.60
CA TRP A 139 -23.39 2.91 2.34
C TRP A 139 -22.79 4.27 1.92
N PRO A 140 -22.71 5.29 2.81
CA PRO A 140 -22.11 6.58 2.42
C PRO A 140 -20.64 6.45 2.03
N GLY A 141 -19.86 5.65 2.76
CA GLY A 141 -18.46 5.38 2.43
C GLY A 141 -18.34 4.66 1.09
N ILE A 142 -19.10 3.58 0.90
CA ILE A 142 -19.08 2.77 -0.32
C ILE A 142 -19.40 3.63 -1.55
N LEU A 143 -20.46 4.43 -1.48
CA LEU A 143 -20.84 5.35 -2.56
C LEU A 143 -19.74 6.38 -2.84
N LEU A 144 -19.10 6.92 -1.79
CA LEU A 144 -18.03 7.88 -1.93
C LEU A 144 -16.80 7.28 -2.62
N ILE A 145 -16.39 6.06 -2.24
CA ILE A 145 -15.28 5.35 -2.91
C ILE A 145 -15.65 4.99 -4.34
N ALA A 146 -16.87 4.51 -4.60
CA ALA A 146 -17.33 4.23 -5.96
C ALA A 146 -17.26 5.50 -6.82
N ALA A 147 -17.71 6.65 -6.32
CA ALA A 147 -17.59 7.93 -7.01
C ALA A 147 -16.13 8.33 -7.27
N VAL A 148 -15.24 8.17 -6.29
CA VAL A 148 -13.79 8.42 -6.45
C VAL A 148 -13.18 7.54 -7.54
N LEU A 149 -13.51 6.25 -7.57
CA LEU A 149 -13.04 5.32 -8.58
C LEU A 149 -13.55 5.71 -9.96
N VAL A 150 -14.84 6.05 -10.10
CA VAL A 150 -15.41 6.55 -11.36
C VAL A 150 -14.69 7.83 -11.79
N MET A 151 -14.46 8.79 -10.90
CA MET A 151 -13.72 10.02 -11.23
C MET A 151 -12.28 9.77 -11.65
N CYS A 152 -11.62 8.74 -11.09
CA CYS A 152 -10.29 8.34 -11.54
C CYS A 152 -10.34 7.82 -12.99
N TRP A 153 -11.32 7.00 -13.33
CA TRP A 153 -11.43 6.31 -14.63
C TRP A 153 -12.09 7.14 -15.74
N ALA A 154 -13.01 8.04 -15.40
CA ALA A 154 -13.82 8.80 -16.36
C ALA A 154 -13.00 9.56 -17.42
N PRO A 155 -11.88 10.25 -17.10
CA PRO A 155 -11.06 10.93 -18.11
C PRO A 155 -10.40 9.97 -19.11
N TYR A 156 -10.14 8.72 -18.69
CA TYR A 156 -9.51 7.70 -19.55
C TYR A 156 -10.55 6.99 -20.42
N LEU A 157 -11.71 6.67 -19.86
CA LEU A 157 -12.83 6.04 -20.58
C LEU A 157 -13.44 6.99 -21.63
N SER A 158 -13.52 8.29 -21.33
CA SER A 158 -13.97 9.32 -22.27
C SER A 158 -12.95 9.68 -23.35
N GLY A 159 -11.73 9.13 -23.30
CA GLY A 159 -10.66 9.48 -24.24
C GLY A 159 -10.16 10.92 -24.10
N ALA A 160 -10.42 11.58 -22.96
CA ALA A 160 -10.14 12.98 -22.79
C ALA A 160 -8.64 13.28 -22.90
N LYS A 161 -8.26 14.15 -23.86
CA LYS A 161 -6.86 14.45 -24.18
C LYS A 161 -6.07 14.99 -22.98
N TRP A 162 -6.74 15.73 -22.08
CA TRP A 162 -6.11 16.28 -20.87
C TRP A 162 -5.64 15.19 -19.89
N ALA A 163 -6.31 14.03 -19.86
CA ALA A 163 -5.91 12.90 -19.01
C ALA A 163 -4.54 12.33 -19.39
N ARG A 164 -4.13 12.52 -20.66
CA ARG A 164 -2.85 12.06 -21.22
C ARG A 164 -1.79 13.16 -21.24
N ARG A 165 -2.13 14.38 -20.82
CA ARG A 165 -1.20 15.52 -20.82
C ARG A 165 -0.13 15.31 -19.76
N SER A 166 1.13 15.43 -20.16
CA SER A 166 2.24 15.38 -19.21
C SER A 166 2.24 16.62 -18.30
N THR A 167 2.60 16.42 -17.04
CA THR A 167 2.83 17.53 -16.11
C THR A 167 3.91 18.46 -16.66
N PRO A 168 3.74 19.79 -16.59
CA PRO A 168 4.77 20.72 -17.06
C PRO A 168 6.12 20.43 -16.40
N TRP A 169 7.21 20.55 -17.17
CA TRP A 169 8.56 20.16 -16.73
C TRP A 169 8.97 20.80 -15.40
N ARG A 170 8.68 22.10 -15.21
CA ARG A 170 9.00 22.84 -13.98
C ARG A 170 8.37 22.20 -12.73
N TRP A 171 7.08 21.88 -12.81
CA TRP A 171 6.35 21.20 -11.73
C TRP A 171 6.88 19.78 -11.48
N ARG A 172 7.24 19.07 -12.56
CA ARG A 172 7.85 17.75 -12.45
C ARG A 172 9.21 17.79 -11.74
N LEU A 173 10.03 18.81 -12.00
CA LEU A 173 11.32 18.99 -11.34
C LEU A 173 11.16 19.34 -9.85
N TYR A 174 10.22 20.24 -9.52
CA TYR A 174 9.88 20.55 -8.13
C TYR A 174 9.43 19.30 -7.38
N TYR A 175 8.48 18.56 -7.97
CA TYR A 175 7.96 17.35 -7.37
C TYR A 175 9.04 16.28 -7.21
N TRP A 176 9.96 16.14 -8.17
CA TRP A 176 11.09 15.21 -8.06
C TRP A 176 11.98 15.49 -6.85
N ARG A 177 12.23 16.77 -6.53
CA ARG A 177 12.99 17.17 -5.33
C ARG A 177 12.20 16.94 -4.04
N ALA A 178 10.89 17.20 -4.05
CA ALA A 178 10.02 17.01 -2.89
C ALA A 178 9.65 15.53 -2.64
N PHE A 179 9.77 14.67 -3.65
CA PHE A 179 9.27 13.30 -3.62
C PHE A 179 9.80 12.44 -2.46
N PRO A 180 11.10 12.51 -2.07
CA PRO A 180 11.57 11.78 -0.90
C PRO A 180 10.78 12.10 0.37
N VAL A 181 10.50 13.38 0.62
CA VAL A 181 9.68 13.83 1.76
C VAL A 181 8.26 13.32 1.64
N VAL A 182 7.65 13.44 0.45
CA VAL A 182 6.28 12.95 0.20
C VAL A 182 6.15 11.45 0.48
N PHE A 183 7.12 10.66 0.02
CA PHE A 183 7.14 9.21 0.21
C PHE A 183 7.26 8.81 1.69
N HIS A 184 8.24 9.38 2.40
CA HIS A 184 8.44 9.04 3.81
C HIS A 184 7.32 9.56 4.71
N LEU A 185 6.84 10.79 4.46
CA LEU A 185 5.72 11.35 5.21
C LEU A 185 4.46 10.51 5.04
N ALA A 186 4.12 10.11 3.80
CA ALA A 186 2.98 9.23 3.56
C ALA A 186 3.13 7.87 4.26
N SER A 187 4.34 7.28 4.27
CA SER A 187 4.61 6.02 4.97
C SER A 187 4.52 6.15 6.49
N LEU A 188 4.96 7.28 7.04
CA LEU A 188 4.84 7.60 8.47
C LEU A 188 3.39 7.89 8.87
N LEU A 189 2.64 8.66 8.08
CA LEU A 189 1.23 8.94 8.33
C LEU A 189 0.39 7.67 8.26
N PHE A 190 0.68 6.78 7.29
CA PHE A 190 0.08 5.45 7.21
C PHE A 190 0.29 4.69 8.53
N ALA A 191 1.53 4.61 9.03
CA ALA A 191 1.82 3.96 10.31
C ALA A 191 1.14 4.66 11.50
N ALA A 192 1.14 5.99 11.53
CA ALA A 192 0.58 6.77 12.63
C ALA A 192 -0.93 6.58 12.79
N VAL A 193 -1.69 6.48 11.69
CA VAL A 193 -3.14 6.21 11.75
C VAL A 193 -3.44 4.87 12.44
N HIS A 194 -2.53 3.90 12.33
CA HIS A 194 -2.70 2.61 13.00
C HIS A 194 -2.52 2.67 14.52
N LEU A 195 -2.03 3.78 15.08
CA LEU A 195 -2.11 4.01 16.53
C LEU A 195 -3.57 4.02 17.03
N TYR A 196 -4.53 4.35 16.14
CA TYR A 196 -5.96 4.28 16.47
C TYR A 196 -6.46 2.85 16.75
N ASN A 197 -5.68 1.82 16.38
CA ASN A 197 -6.00 0.43 16.72
C ASN A 197 -5.66 0.09 18.18
N PHE A 198 -5.02 0.99 18.92
CA PHE A 198 -4.61 0.78 20.31
C PHE A 198 -5.38 1.69 21.27
N LYS A 199 -5.71 1.19 22.46
CA LYS A 199 -6.05 2.01 23.63
C LYS A 199 -4.74 2.43 24.28
N LEU A 200 -4.36 3.68 24.06
CA LEU A 200 -3.03 4.17 24.42
C LEU A 200 -2.86 4.54 25.91
N HIS A 201 -3.88 4.48 26.76
CA HIS A 201 -3.79 4.75 28.21
C HIS A 201 -2.77 5.88 28.57
N HIS A 202 -1.80 5.59 29.44
CA HIS A 202 -0.67 6.47 29.77
C HIS A 202 0.61 6.07 29.02
N THR A 203 0.48 5.65 27.76
CA THR A 203 1.63 5.24 26.94
C THR A 203 2.55 6.43 26.71
N ALA A 204 3.82 6.28 27.08
CA ALA A 204 4.82 7.29 26.79
C ALA A 204 4.96 7.49 25.27
N TRP A 205 4.98 8.75 24.85
CA TRP A 205 5.17 9.20 23.46
C TRP A 205 6.28 8.48 22.68
N TRP A 206 7.41 8.14 23.32
CA TRP A 206 8.53 7.44 22.68
C TRP A 206 8.26 5.95 22.38
N LEU A 207 7.26 5.35 23.03
CA LEU A 207 6.80 3.97 22.74
C LEU A 207 5.84 3.91 21.54
N LEU A 208 5.20 5.03 21.18
CA LEU A 208 4.23 5.07 20.07
C LEU A 208 4.84 4.62 18.74
N PRO A 209 6.04 5.07 18.33
CA PRO A 209 6.66 4.60 17.09
C PRO A 209 6.91 3.09 17.09
N LEU A 210 7.23 2.49 18.24
CA LEU A 210 7.51 1.06 18.38
C LEU A 210 6.26 0.20 18.14
N LEU A 211 5.10 0.68 18.57
CA LEU A 211 3.81 0.00 18.36
C LEU A 211 3.41 -0.12 16.88
N VAL A 212 3.94 0.77 16.04
CA VAL A 212 3.57 0.86 14.61
C VAL A 212 4.74 0.58 13.65
N LEU A 213 5.85 0.02 14.13
CA LEU A 213 6.97 -0.41 13.29
C LEU A 213 6.54 -1.39 12.17
N PRO A 214 5.71 -2.42 12.43
CA PRO A 214 5.22 -3.29 11.36
C PRO A 214 4.51 -2.53 10.23
N GLN A 215 3.68 -1.56 10.61
CA GLN A 215 2.90 -0.73 9.70
C GLN A 215 3.78 0.26 8.96
N TRP A 216 4.83 0.79 9.61
CA TRP A 216 5.80 1.66 8.94
C TRP A 216 6.59 0.92 7.86
N LEU A 217 7.13 -0.28 8.15
CA LEU A 217 7.82 -1.10 7.15
C LEU A 217 6.88 -1.48 5.99
N THR A 218 5.67 -1.93 6.32
CA THR A 218 4.63 -2.22 5.33
C THR A 218 4.33 -0.98 4.49
N GLY A 219 4.28 0.18 5.14
CA GLY A 219 4.17 1.50 4.55
C GLY A 219 5.17 1.76 3.42
N LEU A 220 6.45 1.53 3.72
CA LEU A 220 7.57 1.68 2.81
C LEU A 220 7.49 0.71 1.62
N VAL A 221 7.21 -0.58 1.87
CA VAL A 221 7.11 -1.60 0.81
C VAL A 221 5.95 -1.30 -0.14
N LEU A 222 4.78 -0.94 0.40
CA LEU A 222 3.61 -0.58 -0.42
C LEU A 222 3.87 0.71 -1.21
N GLY A 223 4.48 1.73 -0.62
CA GLY A 223 4.84 2.96 -1.35
C GLY A 223 5.87 2.70 -2.47
N TRP A 224 6.83 1.79 -2.26
CA TRP A 224 7.75 1.33 -3.30
C TRP A 224 7.01 0.57 -4.40
N GLN A 225 6.12 -0.37 -4.07
CA GLN A 225 5.26 -1.09 -5.02
C GLN A 225 4.41 -0.14 -5.86
N ARG A 226 3.78 0.86 -5.22
CA ARG A 226 3.03 1.93 -5.89
C ARG A 226 3.87 2.61 -6.96
N CYS A 227 5.13 2.92 -6.66
CA CYS A 227 6.01 3.66 -7.54
C CYS A 227 6.60 2.79 -8.65
N ARG A 228 6.97 1.54 -8.34
CA ARG A 228 7.64 0.64 -9.28
C ARG A 228 6.70 -0.19 -10.14
N ARG A 229 5.55 -0.60 -9.60
CA ARG A 229 4.63 -1.54 -10.24
C ARG A 229 3.25 -0.95 -10.52
N GLY A 230 2.74 -0.06 -9.67
CA GLY A 230 1.44 0.61 -9.89
C GLY A 230 0.54 0.55 -8.66
N ILE A 231 -0.59 1.25 -8.70
CA ILE A 231 -1.56 1.28 -7.60
C ILE A 231 -2.20 -0.10 -7.39
N GLY A 232 -2.53 -0.83 -8.46
CA GLY A 232 -3.15 -2.15 -8.35
C GLY A 232 -2.27 -3.19 -7.65
N ALA A 233 -0.96 -3.17 -7.90
CA ALA A 233 -0.01 -4.09 -7.26
C ALA A 233 0.14 -3.79 -5.78
N SER A 234 0.14 -2.50 -5.44
CA SER A 234 0.18 -2.03 -4.06
C SER A 234 -1.08 -2.45 -3.30
N MET A 235 -2.27 -2.18 -3.85
CA MET A 235 -3.55 -2.64 -3.28
C MET A 235 -3.60 -4.15 -3.10
N LEU A 236 -3.22 -4.91 -4.13
CA LEU A 236 -3.26 -6.36 -4.08
C LEU A 236 -2.24 -6.93 -3.06
N LEU A 237 -1.02 -6.41 -3.02
CA LEU A 237 -0.05 -6.80 -1.99
C LEU A 237 -0.58 -6.48 -0.60
N HIS A 238 -1.24 -5.34 -0.42
CA HIS A 238 -1.81 -4.94 0.85
C HIS A 238 -2.95 -5.90 1.29
N CYS A 239 -3.87 -6.25 0.39
CA CYS A 239 -4.89 -7.26 0.67
C CYS A 239 -4.27 -8.61 1.06
N ILE A 240 -3.25 -9.06 0.32
CA ILE A 240 -2.52 -10.31 0.62
C ILE A 240 -1.85 -10.19 2.00
N PHE A 241 -1.14 -9.09 2.28
CA PHE A 241 -0.45 -8.91 3.54
C PHE A 241 -1.43 -8.94 4.74
N ASN A 242 -2.59 -8.29 4.62
CA ASN A 242 -3.61 -8.29 5.66
C ASN A 242 -4.23 -9.68 5.87
N SER A 243 -4.32 -10.53 4.84
CA SER A 243 -4.93 -11.86 5.00
C SER A 243 -4.12 -12.81 5.87
N GLY A 244 -2.79 -12.66 5.96
CA GLY A 244 -1.93 -13.54 6.74
C GLY A 244 -2.23 -13.51 8.25
N PRO A 245 -2.07 -12.38 8.95
CA PRO A 245 -2.36 -12.27 10.37
C PRO A 245 -3.82 -12.63 10.69
N LEU A 246 -4.75 -12.23 9.82
CA LEU A 246 -6.16 -12.57 9.95
C LEU A 246 -6.36 -14.09 9.90
N LEU A 247 -5.79 -14.78 8.90
CA LEU A 247 -5.88 -16.24 8.79
C LEU A 247 -5.31 -16.95 10.03
N VAL A 248 -4.18 -16.48 10.57
CA VAL A 248 -3.60 -17.02 11.81
C VAL A 248 -4.57 -16.87 12.97
N VAL A 249 -5.14 -15.67 13.17
CA VAL A 249 -6.13 -15.41 14.22
C VAL A 249 -7.35 -16.32 14.08
N TRP A 250 -7.86 -16.51 12.85
CA TRP A 250 -8.98 -17.41 12.62
C TRP A 250 -8.65 -18.87 12.95
N ILE A 251 -7.49 -19.38 12.53
CA ILE A 251 -7.04 -20.73 12.86
C ILE A 251 -6.96 -20.91 14.39
N LEU A 252 -6.36 -19.95 15.09
CA LEU A 252 -6.24 -20.00 16.55
C LEU A 252 -7.61 -20.02 17.24
N LEU A 253 -8.58 -19.26 16.71
CA LEU A 253 -9.95 -19.27 17.22
C LEU A 253 -10.66 -20.61 17.01
N GLN A 254 -10.46 -21.27 15.87
CA GLN A 254 -11.04 -22.60 15.62
C GLN A 254 -10.46 -23.62 16.61
N ILE A 255 -9.12 -23.67 16.73
CA ILE A 255 -8.43 -24.60 17.64
C ILE A 255 -8.84 -24.35 19.10
N ALA A 256 -8.92 -23.09 19.53
CA ALA A 256 -9.32 -22.75 20.89
C ALA A 256 -10.81 -23.02 21.16
N GLY A 257 -11.67 -22.84 20.15
CA GLY A 257 -13.09 -23.19 20.23
C GLY A 257 -13.30 -24.69 20.40
N ASP A 258 -12.59 -25.49 19.60
CA ASP A 258 -12.64 -26.96 19.68
C ASP A 258 -12.09 -27.51 21.01
N ALA A 259 -11.22 -26.76 21.71
CA ALA A 259 -10.68 -27.13 23.03
C ALA A 259 -11.62 -26.80 24.20
N LEU A 260 -12.68 -26.02 23.98
CA LEU A 260 -13.66 -25.59 24.99
C LEU A 260 -15.04 -26.28 24.85
N THR A 261 -15.19 -27.17 23.87
CA THR A 261 -16.34 -28.05 23.66
C THR A 261 -15.98 -29.50 23.97
#